data_AF-A0A964N9B7-F1
#
_entry.id   AF-A0A964N9B7-F1
#
_cell.length_a   1.000
_cell.length_b   1.000
_cell.length_c   1.000
_cell.angle_alpha   90.00
_cell.angle_beta   90.00
_cell.angle_gamma   90.00
#
_symmetry.space_group_name_H-M   'P 1'
#
loop_
_entity.id
_entity.type
_entity.pdbx_description
1 polymer ?
#
loop_
_entity_poly.entity_id
_entity_poly.type
_entity_poly.pdbx_seq_one_letter_code
_entity_poly.pdbx_strand_id
1 'polypeptide(L)'
;MVGGAGAVGILDGIAVWNRELRRPPEERAPSVVAPETTRAKRAADALERDVANGRYGGELDAAVIALGCALGYCGWRHMVWRWRQSRPTLAAWFDRIAAQPAFQAAVPPVSGIFY
;
A
#
# COMPACT_ATOMS: atom_id res chain seq x y z
N MET A 1 -16.80 -11.57 -7.53
CA MET A 1 -16.04 -10.83 -8.56
C MET A 1 -16.18 -9.30 -8.38
N VAL A 2 -15.68 -8.71 -7.27
CA VAL A 2 -15.37 -7.26 -7.15
C VAL A 2 -14.33 -7.11 -6.01
N GLY A 3 -13.04 -7.21 -6.33
CA GLY A 3 -11.95 -7.06 -5.35
C GLY A 3 -10.77 -6.19 -5.85
N GLY A 4 -10.71 -5.89 -7.15
CA GLY A 4 -9.58 -5.17 -7.76
C GLY A 4 -9.63 -3.64 -7.60
N ALA A 5 -10.82 -3.05 -7.47
CA ALA A 5 -10.98 -1.59 -7.46
C ALA A 5 -10.31 -0.89 -6.26
N GLY A 6 -10.24 -1.57 -5.11
CA GLY A 6 -9.61 -1.02 -3.90
C GLY A 6 -8.08 -0.94 -3.99
N ALA A 7 -7.44 -1.96 -4.59
CA ALA A 7 -5.98 -2.02 -4.71
C ALA A 7 -5.44 -1.01 -5.73
N VAL A 8 -6.12 -0.84 -6.87
CA VAL A 8 -5.71 0.12 -7.92
C VAL A 8 -5.91 1.57 -7.43
N GLY A 9 -7.04 1.85 -6.76
CA GLY A 9 -7.35 3.21 -6.27
C GLY A 9 -6.38 3.75 -5.21
N ILE A 10 -5.63 2.87 -4.53
CA ILE A 10 -4.59 3.21 -3.56
C ILE A 10 -3.32 3.69 -4.26
N LEU A 11 -2.89 2.99 -5.30
CA LEU A 11 -1.62 3.28 -5.99
C LEU A 11 -1.65 4.67 -6.66
N ASP A 12 -2.79 5.07 -7.22
CA ASP A 12 -2.94 6.38 -7.88
C ASP A 12 -2.80 7.56 -6.91
N GLY A 13 -3.39 7.48 -5.71
CA GLY A 13 -3.31 8.56 -4.72
C GLY A 13 -1.91 8.67 -4.10
N ILE A 14 -1.24 7.53 -3.92
CA ILE A 14 0.11 7.49 -3.36
C ILE A 14 1.14 8.13 -4.31
N ALA A 15 0.99 7.94 -5.62
CA ALA A 15 1.91 8.55 -6.60
C ALA A 15 1.86 10.08 -6.57
N VAL A 16 0.65 10.67 -6.55
CA VAL A 16 0.45 12.12 -6.45
C VAL A 16 1.04 12.67 -5.14
N TRP A 17 0.72 12.00 -4.03
CA TRP A 17 1.20 12.42 -2.71
C TRP A 17 2.72 12.39 -2.60
N ASN A 18 3.37 11.35 -3.12
CA ASN A 18 4.82 11.24 -3.08
C ASN A 18 5.54 12.28 -3.94
N ARG A 19 4.98 12.60 -5.11
CA ARG A 19 5.53 13.69 -5.93
C ARG A 19 5.51 15.01 -5.17
N GLU A 20 4.42 15.29 -4.48
CA GLU A 20 4.30 16.51 -3.68
C GLU A 20 5.28 16.52 -2.51
N LEU A 21 5.43 15.39 -1.81
CA LEU A 21 6.37 15.28 -0.69
C LEU A 21 7.85 15.37 -1.09
N ARG A 22 8.20 15.12 -2.36
CA ARG A 22 9.56 15.31 -2.88
C ARG A 22 9.90 16.78 -3.12
N ARG A 23 8.91 17.67 -3.14
CA ARG A 23 9.14 19.12 -3.25
C ARG A 23 9.71 19.66 -1.92
N PRO A 24 10.48 20.77 -1.96
CA PRO A 24 10.91 21.48 -0.76
C PRO A 24 9.72 21.79 0.16
N PRO A 25 9.83 21.68 1.49
CA PRO A 25 8.71 21.87 2.42
C PRO A 25 7.90 23.15 2.19
N GLU A 26 8.59 24.25 1.90
CA GLU A 26 8.05 25.58 1.60
C GLU A 26 7.23 25.64 0.31
N GLU A 27 7.46 24.70 -0.60
CA GLU A 27 6.82 24.62 -1.89
C GLU A 27 5.59 23.70 -1.90
N ARG A 28 5.47 22.82 -0.90
CA ARG A 28 4.40 21.82 -0.84
C ARG A 28 3.04 22.47 -0.69
N ALA A 29 2.12 22.14 -1.57
CA ALA A 29 0.74 22.60 -1.52
C ALA A 29 -0.04 21.84 -0.43
N PRO A 30 -0.48 22.49 0.66
CA PRO A 30 -1.29 21.84 1.69
C PRO A 30 -2.62 21.31 1.13
N SER A 31 -3.14 21.98 0.10
CA SER A 31 -4.34 21.59 -0.66
C SER A 31 -4.18 20.28 -1.44
N VAL A 32 -2.96 19.79 -1.65
CA VAL A 32 -2.68 18.48 -2.26
C VAL A 32 -2.36 17.45 -1.18
N VAL A 33 -1.53 17.82 -0.20
CA VAL A 33 -1.08 16.90 0.86
C VAL A 33 -2.25 16.41 1.74
N ALA A 34 -3.15 17.30 2.16
CA ALA A 34 -4.22 16.95 3.10
C ALA A 34 -5.29 16.01 2.48
N PRO A 35 -5.80 16.26 1.26
CA PRO A 35 -6.73 15.34 0.61
C PRO A 35 -6.12 13.96 0.34
N GLU A 36 -4.88 13.90 -0.16
CA GLU A 36 -4.24 12.61 -0.45
C GLU A 36 -3.92 11.82 0.81
N THR A 37 -3.52 12.49 1.89
CA THR A 37 -3.37 11.83 3.21
C THR A 37 -4.69 11.22 3.66
N THR A 38 -5.80 11.95 3.50
CA THR A 38 -7.14 11.48 3.88
C THR A 38 -7.59 10.29 3.02
N ARG A 39 -7.37 10.38 1.71
CA ARG A 39 -7.66 9.30 0.76
C ARG A 39 -6.88 8.03 1.11
N ALA A 40 -5.58 8.15 1.36
CA ALA A 40 -4.72 7.03 1.70
C ALA A 40 -5.14 6.36 3.02
N LYS A 41 -5.54 7.13 4.04
CA LYS A 41 -6.09 6.59 5.29
C LYS A 41 -7.40 5.84 5.07
N ARG A 42 -8.38 6.45 4.38
CA ARG A 42 -9.67 5.83 4.09
C ARG A 42 -9.53 4.51 3.32
N ALA A 43 -8.62 4.49 2.35
CA ALA A 43 -8.39 3.30 1.55
C ALA A 43 -7.73 2.17 2.38
N ALA A 44 -6.78 2.51 3.24
CA ALA A 44 -6.19 1.56 4.18
C ALA A 44 -7.24 1.00 5.16
N ASP A 45 -8.13 1.83 5.68
CA ASP A 45 -9.21 1.41 6.59
C ASP A 45 -10.27 0.53 5.88
N ALA A 46 -10.49 0.74 4.58
CA ALA A 46 -11.32 -0.14 3.77
C ALA A 46 -10.67 -1.52 3.61
N LEU A 47 -9.36 -1.56 3.30
CA LEU A 47 -8.62 -2.81 3.18
C LEU A 47 -8.56 -3.60 4.49
N GLU A 48 -8.33 -2.94 5.63
CA GLU A 48 -8.36 -3.58 6.94
C GLU A 48 -9.69 -4.32 7.15
N ARG A 49 -10.81 -3.65 6.84
CA ARG A 49 -12.15 -4.26 6.94
C ARG A 49 -12.35 -5.39 5.95
N ASP A 50 -11.95 -5.20 4.69
CA ASP A 50 -12.10 -6.24 3.65
C ASP A 50 -11.29 -7.51 3.99
N VAL A 51 -10.06 -7.35 4.47
CA VAL A 51 -9.23 -8.47 4.94
C VAL A 51 -9.86 -9.13 6.16
N ALA A 52 -10.32 -8.37 7.16
CA ALA A 52 -10.98 -8.91 8.34
C ALA A 52 -12.26 -9.70 8.00
N ASN A 53 -12.98 -9.29 6.95
CA ASN A 53 -14.17 -9.98 6.46
C ASN A 53 -13.85 -11.19 5.56
N GLY A 54 -12.58 -11.58 5.43
CA GLY A 54 -12.16 -12.77 4.67
C GLY A 54 -12.12 -12.57 3.16
N ARG A 55 -12.26 -11.34 2.66
CA ARG A 55 -12.29 -11.03 1.21
C ARG A 55 -10.99 -11.41 0.48
N TYR A 56 -9.90 -11.53 1.22
CA TYR A 56 -8.56 -11.94 0.77
C TYR A 56 -8.06 -13.21 1.48
N GLY A 57 -8.97 -14.02 2.03
CA GLY A 57 -8.64 -15.22 2.81
C GLY A 57 -8.47 -16.52 2.01
N GLY A 58 -8.77 -16.51 0.71
CA GLY A 58 -8.73 -17.69 -0.17
C GLY A 58 -7.33 -18.07 -0.68
N GLU A 59 -7.28 -18.98 -1.66
CA GLU A 59 -6.06 -19.35 -2.39
C GLU A 59 -5.40 -18.13 -3.08
N LEU A 60 -4.14 -18.29 -3.49
CA LEU A 60 -3.35 -17.24 -4.14
C LEU A 60 -3.95 -16.85 -5.50
N ASP A 61 -4.91 -15.94 -5.48
CA ASP A 61 -5.59 -15.43 -6.66
C ASP A 61 -5.03 -14.06 -7.10
N ALA A 62 -5.52 -13.57 -8.24
CA ALA A 62 -5.08 -12.29 -8.79
C ALA A 62 -5.31 -11.10 -7.83
N ALA A 63 -6.34 -11.14 -6.99
CA ALA A 63 -6.64 -10.06 -6.05
C ALA A 63 -5.67 -10.07 -4.86
N VAL A 64 -5.35 -11.25 -4.32
CA VAL A 64 -4.32 -11.44 -3.29
C VAL A 64 -2.95 -11.00 -3.81
N ILE A 65 -2.58 -11.41 -5.02
CA ILE A 65 -1.30 -11.03 -5.64
C ILE A 65 -1.24 -9.52 -5.83
N ALA A 66 -2.28 -8.91 -6.42
CA ALA A 66 -2.30 -7.47 -6.67
C ALA A 66 -2.20 -6.65 -5.38
N LEU A 67 -2.95 -7.03 -4.34
CA LEU A 67 -2.89 -6.36 -3.04
C LEU A 67 -1.53 -6.55 -2.35
N GLY A 68 -0.98 -7.76 -2.39
CA GLY A 68 0.35 -8.06 -1.84
C GLY A 68 1.43 -7.21 -2.51
N CYS A 69 1.45 -7.17 -3.84
CA CYS A 69 2.39 -6.34 -4.59
C CYS A 69 2.23 -4.85 -4.27
N ALA A 70 0.99 -4.34 -4.19
CA ALA A 70 0.71 -2.94 -3.88
C ALA A 70 1.23 -2.56 -2.48
N LEU A 71 0.93 -3.35 -1.45
CA LEU A 71 1.37 -3.09 -0.09
C LEU A 71 2.89 -3.24 0.07
N GLY A 72 3.50 -4.22 -0.60
CA GLY A 72 4.95 -4.42 -0.62
C GLY A 72 5.68 -3.25 -1.26
N TYR A 73 5.19 -2.78 -2.42
CA TYR A 73 5.71 -1.60 -3.10
C TYR A 73 5.62 -0.35 -2.22
N CYS A 74 4.49 -0.16 -1.54
CA CYS A 74 4.28 0.98 -0.66
C CYS A 74 5.19 0.94 0.58
N GLY A 75 5.36 -0.24 1.19
CA GLY A 75 6.26 -0.43 2.33
C GLY A 75 7.73 -0.13 1.99
N TRP A 76 8.12 -0.36 0.73
CA TRP A 76 9.48 -0.13 0.26
C TRP A 76 9.73 1.29 -0.28
N ARG A 77 8.82 1.83 -1.10
CA ARG A 77 9.03 3.09 -1.84
C ARG A 77 8.29 4.29 -1.27
N HIS A 78 7.27 4.05 -0.43
CA HIS A 78 6.33 5.07 0.03
C HIS A 78 6.19 5.06 1.56
N MET A 79 7.34 5.10 2.24
CA MET A 79 7.45 5.01 3.70
C MET A 79 6.67 6.08 4.48
N VAL A 80 6.27 7.18 3.83
CA VAL A 80 5.42 8.21 4.44
C VAL A 80 4.02 7.68 4.73
N TRP A 81 3.52 6.74 3.91
CA TRP A 81 2.28 6.06 4.18
C TRP A 81 2.52 4.87 5.10
N ARG A 82 2.38 5.12 6.41
CA ARG A 82 2.51 4.10 7.46
C ARG A 82 1.25 3.22 7.57
N TRP A 83 0.87 2.55 6.49
CA TRP A 83 -0.39 1.81 6.38
C TRP A 83 -0.56 0.73 7.45
N ARG A 84 0.53 0.10 7.90
CA ARG A 84 0.51 -0.87 9.00
C ARG A 84 0.03 -0.31 10.34
N GLN A 85 0.20 1.00 10.58
CA GLN A 85 -0.26 1.63 11.83
C GLN A 85 -1.79 1.57 11.90
N SER A 86 -2.31 1.10 13.04
CA SER A 86 -3.75 0.95 13.31
C SER A 86 -4.49 -0.07 12.43
N ARG A 87 -3.76 -0.95 11.71
CA ARG A 87 -4.34 -1.94 10.78
C ARG A 87 -3.71 -3.32 10.96
N PRO A 88 -3.90 -3.93 12.15
CA PRO A 88 -3.19 -5.15 12.53
C PRO A 88 -3.59 -6.36 11.68
N THR A 89 -4.85 -6.43 11.22
CA THR A 89 -5.33 -7.58 10.43
C THR A 89 -4.71 -7.55 9.04
N LEU A 90 -4.69 -6.38 8.39
CA LEU A 90 -4.05 -6.16 7.10
C LEU A 90 -2.54 -6.40 7.18
N ALA A 91 -1.89 -5.94 8.25
CA ALA A 91 -0.47 -6.17 8.48
C ALA A 91 -0.16 -7.68 8.62
N ALA A 92 -0.89 -8.40 9.48
CA ALA A 92 -0.71 -9.83 9.67
C ALA A 92 -1.04 -10.64 8.39
N TRP A 93 -2.06 -10.23 7.64
CA TRP A 93 -2.36 -10.80 6.34
C TRP A 93 -1.19 -10.62 5.37
N PHE A 94 -0.65 -9.41 5.26
CA PHE A 94 0.47 -9.14 4.38
C PHE A 94 1.71 -9.94 4.80
N ASP A 95 2.01 -10.07 6.08
CA ASP A 95 3.16 -10.85 6.57
C ASP A 95 3.06 -12.33 6.15
N ARG A 96 1.86 -12.92 6.19
CA ARG A 96 1.63 -14.29 5.69
C ARG A 96 1.82 -14.41 4.18
N ILE A 97 1.32 -13.44 3.41
CA ILE A 97 1.48 -13.44 1.95
C ILE A 97 2.92 -13.21 1.54
N ALA A 98 3.60 -12.25 2.17
CA ALA A 98 4.99 -11.92 1.91
C ALA A 98 5.93 -13.09 2.22
N ALA A 99 5.59 -13.95 3.19
CA ALA A 99 6.37 -15.15 3.52
C ALA A 99 6.30 -16.26 2.45
N GLN A 100 5.40 -16.17 1.47
CA GLN A 100 5.30 -17.17 0.41
C GLN A 100 6.57 -17.19 -0.47
N PRO A 101 7.06 -18.37 -0.91
CA PRO A 101 8.26 -18.48 -1.73
C PRO A 101 8.24 -17.62 -2.99
N ALA A 102 7.08 -17.54 -3.66
CA ALA A 102 6.90 -16.72 -4.86
C ALA A 102 7.09 -15.21 -4.58
N PHE A 103 6.62 -14.73 -3.43
CA PHE A 103 6.81 -13.34 -3.01
C PHE A 103 8.26 -13.07 -2.61
N GLN A 104 8.89 -13.97 -1.86
CA GLN A 104 10.30 -13.86 -1.46
C GLN A 104 11.24 -13.83 -2.67
N ALA A 105 10.98 -14.66 -3.68
CA ALA A 105 11.75 -14.70 -4.92
C ALA A 105 11.61 -13.43 -5.77
N ALA A 106 10.55 -12.65 -5.56
CA ALA A 106 10.23 -11.45 -6.32
C ALA A 106 10.48 -10.14 -5.53
N VAL A 107 11.11 -10.21 -4.35
CA VAL A 107 11.45 -9.01 -3.59
C VAL A 107 12.40 -8.15 -4.43
N PRO A 108 12.06 -6.87 -4.69
CA PRO A 108 12.92 -6.01 -5.48
C PRO A 108 14.28 -5.82 -4.78
N PRO A 109 15.39 -5.77 -5.54
CA PRO A 109 16.69 -5.47 -4.95
C PRO A 109 16.63 -4.10 -4.28
N VAL A 110 17.38 -3.92 -3.19
CA VAL A 110 17.53 -2.61 -2.56
C VAL A 110 18.09 -1.66 -3.63
N SER A 111 17.29 -0.69 -4.05
CA SER A 111 17.71 0.28 -5.06
C SER A 111 18.70 1.21 -4.37
N GLY A 112 19.97 1.06 -4.71
CA GLY A 112 21.08 1.86 -4.18
C GLY A 112 21.07 3.31 -4.65
N ILE A 113 19.95 4.02 -4.48
CA ILE A 113 19.96 5.48 -4.51
C ILE A 113 20.20 5.94 -3.08
N PHE A 114 21.43 5.72 -2.63
CA PHE A 114 22.03 6.51 -1.57
C PHE A 114 22.49 7.81 -2.24
N TYR A 115 22.00 8.94 -1.75
CA TYR A 115 22.62 10.24 -2.03
C TYR A 115 23.61 10.54 -0.91
#